data_AF-A0A847ZR96-F1
#
_entry.id   AF-A0A847ZR96-F1
#
_cell.length_a   1.000
_cell.length_b   1.000
_cell.length_c   1.000
_cell.angle_alpha   90.00
_cell.angle_beta   90.00
_cell.angle_gamma   90.00
#
_symmetry.space_group_name_H-M   'P 1'
#
loop_
_entity.id
_entity.type
_entity.pdbx_description
1 polymer ?
#
loop_
_entity_poly.entity_id
_entity_poly.type
_entity_poly.pdbx_seq_one_letter_code
_entity_poly.pdbx_strand_id
1 'polypeptide(L)'
;MTELLIPFAVLGWLFVSLLIIGLLTNGKQCAIALDQWAGTCLIAGHMADETISALAHRGQHKRTERFINWLFNDPLHCAKAYLAEMKHEQSSPIYYKET
;
A
#
# COMPACT_ATOMS: atom_id res chain seq x y z
N MET A 1 -24.51 -21.77 10.45
CA MET A 1 -24.08 -20.66 9.57
C MET A 1 -23.68 -19.44 10.40
N THR A 2 -24.47 -19.03 11.39
CA THR A 2 -24.16 -17.96 12.36
C THR A 2 -22.88 -18.19 13.15
N GLU A 3 -22.62 -19.39 13.66
CA GLU A 3 -21.41 -19.65 14.47
C GLU A 3 -20.10 -19.55 13.68
N LEU A 4 -20.14 -19.78 12.36
CA LEU A 4 -18.98 -19.61 11.48
C LEU A 4 -18.72 -18.13 11.16
N LEU A 5 -19.75 -17.28 11.21
CA LEU A 5 -19.62 -15.84 10.89
C LEU A 5 -19.04 -15.03 12.05
N ILE A 6 -19.25 -15.46 13.29
CA ILE A 6 -18.73 -14.79 14.50
C ILE A 6 -17.20 -14.62 14.46
N PRO A 7 -16.38 -15.66 14.21
CA PRO A 7 -14.93 -15.48 14.17
C PRO A 7 -14.46 -14.52 13.06
N PHE A 8 -15.07 -14.57 11.87
CA PHE A 8 -14.75 -13.61 10.81
C PHE A 8 -15.14 -12.18 11.17
N ALA A 9 -16.27 -11.99 11.85
CA ALA A 9 -16.67 -10.67 12.34
C ALA A 9 -15.68 -10.15 13.38
N VAL A 10 -15.25 -10.98 14.34
CA VAL A 10 -14.25 -10.60 15.35
C VAL A 10 -12.92 -10.22 14.71
N LEU A 11 -12.42 -11.04 13.77
CA LEU A 11 -11.18 -10.76 13.04
C LEU A 11 -11.29 -9.48 12.21
N GLY A 12 -12.42 -9.27 11.53
CA GLY A 12 -12.68 -8.05 10.76
C GLY A 12 -12.69 -6.81 11.64
N TRP A 13 -13.39 -6.85 12.79
CA TRP A 13 -13.42 -5.75 13.74
C TRP A 13 -12.04 -5.47 14.34
N LEU A 14 -11.26 -6.51 14.68
CA LEU A 14 -9.90 -6.35 15.18
C LEU A 14 -9.00 -5.67 14.14
N PHE A 15 -9.04 -6.14 12.89
CA PHE A 15 -8.26 -5.55 11.79
C PHE A 15 -8.62 -4.08 11.58
N VAL A 16 -9.91 -3.75 11.48
CA VAL A 16 -10.37 -2.36 11.30
C VAL A 16 -9.94 -1.48 12.47
N SER A 17 -10.06 -1.98 13.70
CA SER A 17 -9.65 -1.23 14.90
C SER A 17 -8.15 -0.95 14.91
N LEU A 18 -7.33 -1.95 14.60
CA LEU A 18 -5.88 -1.79 14.49
C LEU A 18 -5.50 -0.84 13.37
N LEU A 19 -6.19 -0.89 12.23
CA LEU A 19 -5.94 0.02 11.12
C LEU A 19 -6.26 1.47 11.51
N ILE A 20 -7.39 1.72 12.18
CA ILE A 20 -7.75 3.06 12.66
C ILE A 20 -6.69 3.56 13.65
N ILE A 21 -6.30 2.75 14.63
CA ILE A 21 -5.27 3.11 15.60
C ILE A 21 -3.94 3.39 14.90
N GLY A 22 -3.54 2.53 13.96
CA GLY A 22 -2.30 2.65 13.18
C GLY A 22 -2.27 3.93 12.34
N LEU A 23 -3.38 4.27 11.68
CA LEU A 23 -3.51 5.51 10.91
C LEU A 23 -3.43 6.75 11.82
N LEU A 24 -4.06 6.71 13.00
CA LEU A 24 -4.01 7.83 13.95
C LEU A 24 -2.63 8.02 14.57
N THR A 25 -1.88 6.94 14.79
CA THR A 25 -0.58 6.97 15.48
C THR A 25 0.61 7.14 14.54
N ASN A 26 0.59 6.48 13.37
CA ASN A 26 1.71 6.42 12.43
C ASN A 26 1.41 7.12 11.08
N GLY A 27 0.17 7.57 10.87
CA GLY A 27 -0.23 8.35 9.70
C GLY A 27 0.13 7.67 8.38
N LYS A 28 0.96 8.35 7.58
CA LYS A 28 1.34 7.94 6.23
C LYS A 28 2.05 6.59 6.17
N GLN A 29 2.85 6.24 7.18
CA GLN A 29 3.56 4.94 7.18
C GLN A 29 2.59 3.76 7.25
N CYS A 30 1.54 3.88 8.08
CA CYS A 30 0.50 2.86 8.16
C CYS A 30 -0.32 2.78 6.87
N ALA A 31 -0.61 3.92 6.23
CA ALA A 31 -1.29 3.94 4.94
C ALA A 31 -0.49 3.26 3.82
N ILE A 32 0.83 3.47 3.78
CA ILE A 32 1.72 2.80 2.81
C ILE A 32 1.77 1.30 3.06
N ALA A 33 1.91 0.87 4.31
CA ALA A 33 1.91 -0.56 4.66
C ALA A 33 0.58 -1.24 4.30
N LEU A 34 -0.56 -0.56 4.49
CA LEU A 34 -1.85 -1.07 4.05
C LEU A 34 -1.92 -1.21 2.52
N ASP A 35 -1.42 -0.21 1.77
CA ASP A 35 -1.39 -0.25 0.31
C ASP A 35 -0.57 -1.43 -0.22
N GLN A 36 0.65 -1.60 0.31
CA GLN A 36 1.55 -2.72 -0.03
C GLN A 36 0.94 -4.09 0.30
N TRP A 37 0.30 -4.21 1.47
CA TRP A 37 -0.39 -5.43 1.87
C TRP A 37 -1.59 -5.73 0.95
N ALA A 38 -2.44 -4.73 0.69
CA ALA A 38 -3.59 -4.87 -0.18
C ALA A 38 -3.16 -5.24 -1.61
N GLY A 39 -2.13 -4.59 -2.15
CA GLY A 39 -1.57 -4.90 -3.46
C GLY A 39 -1.05 -6.34 -3.53
N THR A 40 -0.32 -6.78 -2.51
CA THR A 40 0.19 -8.16 -2.40
C THR A 40 -0.95 -9.19 -2.36
N CYS A 41 -2.04 -8.90 -1.65
CA CYS A 41 -3.18 -9.80 -1.56
C CYS A 41 -4.06 -9.82 -2.81
N LEU A 42 -4.18 -8.68 -3.52
CA LEU A 42 -5.21 -8.48 -4.55
C LEU A 42 -4.66 -8.50 -5.98
N ILE A 43 -3.37 -8.26 -6.18
CA ILE A 43 -2.79 -8.06 -7.52
C ILE A 43 -1.65 -9.07 -7.76
N ALA A 44 -1.87 -9.98 -8.71
CA ALA A 44 -0.85 -10.94 -9.10
C ALA A 44 0.38 -10.23 -9.69
N GLY A 45 1.58 -10.55 -9.18
CA GLY A 45 2.85 -9.95 -9.63
C GLY A 45 3.24 -8.64 -8.94
N HIS A 46 2.49 -8.22 -7.92
CA HIS A 46 2.83 -7.12 -7.02
C HIS A 46 4.01 -7.51 -6.09
N MET A 47 4.99 -6.63 -5.90
CA MET A 47 6.10 -6.87 -4.98
C MET A 47 5.76 -6.42 -3.56
N ALA A 48 6.37 -7.02 -2.53
CA ALA A 48 5.97 -6.78 -1.14
C ALA A 48 6.30 -5.37 -0.65
N ASP A 49 7.33 -4.74 -1.21
CA ASP A 49 7.77 -3.37 -0.95
C ASP A 49 7.23 -2.35 -1.98
N GLU A 50 6.44 -2.79 -2.95
CA GLU A 50 5.89 -1.96 -4.02
C GLU A 50 4.54 -1.38 -3.63
N THR A 51 4.28 -0.12 -4.00
CA THR A 51 2.92 0.45 -3.85
C THR A 51 2.10 0.20 -5.10
N ILE A 52 0.77 0.17 -4.99
CA ILE A 52 -0.13 0.00 -6.16
C ILE A 52 0.13 1.11 -7.20
N SER A 53 0.43 2.32 -6.74
CA SER A 53 0.82 3.45 -7.58
C SER A 53 2.11 3.19 -8.36
N ALA A 54 3.14 2.61 -7.71
CA ALA A 54 4.40 2.27 -8.34
C ALA A 54 4.26 1.09 -9.31
N LEU A 55 3.49 0.06 -8.94
CA LEU A 55 3.11 -1.05 -9.83
C LEU A 55 2.44 -0.54 -11.09
N ALA A 56 1.47 0.39 -10.96
CA ALA A 56 0.77 0.95 -12.11
C ALA A 56 1.73 1.60 -13.11
N HIS A 57 2.78 2.26 -12.63
CA HIS A 57 3.83 2.84 -13.46
C HIS A 57 4.78 1.80 -14.05
N ARG A 58 5.31 0.88 -13.21
CA ARG A 58 6.23 -0.20 -13.63
C ARG A 58 5.61 -1.09 -14.70
N GLY A 59 4.37 -1.54 -14.46
CA GLY A 59 3.59 -2.37 -15.37
C GLY A 59 3.02 -1.64 -16.58
N GLN A 60 3.30 -0.34 -16.75
CA GLN A 60 2.79 0.49 -17.85
C GLN A 60 1.25 0.48 -17.95
N HIS A 61 0.54 0.38 -16.82
CA HIS A 61 -0.92 0.38 -16.75
C HIS A 61 -1.49 1.80 -16.94
N LYS A 62 -1.35 2.37 -18.14
CA LYS A 62 -1.64 3.80 -18.42
C LYS A 62 -3.03 4.29 -18.03
N ARG A 63 -4.05 3.43 -18.08
CA ARG A 63 -5.41 3.77 -17.63
C ARG A 63 -5.47 3.91 -16.12
N THR A 64 -4.93 2.93 -15.39
CA THR A 64 -4.84 2.92 -13.93
C THR A 64 -3.95 4.06 -13.44
N GLU A 65 -2.79 4.25 -14.06
CA GLU A 65 -1.87 5.35 -13.77
C GLU A 65 -2.56 6.72 -13.91
N ARG A 66 -3.28 6.96 -15.02
CA ARG A 66 -4.02 8.20 -15.22
C ARG A 66 -5.13 8.40 -14.19
N PHE A 67 -5.85 7.34 -13.84
CA PHE A 67 -6.89 7.38 -12.83
C PHE A 67 -6.34 7.74 -11.44
N ILE A 68 -5.27 7.06 -11.02
CA ILE A 68 -4.61 7.31 -9.73
C ILE A 68 -4.03 8.73 -9.70
N ASN A 69 -3.30 9.15 -10.74
CA ASN A 69 -2.76 10.51 -10.83
C ASN A 69 -3.85 11.59 -10.73
N TRP A 70 -5.02 11.35 -11.33
CA TRP A 70 -6.18 12.23 -11.19
C TRP A 70 -6.75 12.22 -9.76
N LEU A 71 -6.89 11.04 -9.15
CA LEU A 71 -7.40 10.89 -7.77
C LEU A 71 -6.53 11.64 -6.75
N PHE A 72 -5.21 11.59 -6.92
CA PHE A 72 -4.25 12.30 -6.07
C PHE A 72 -3.99 13.76 -6.50
N ASN A 73 -4.64 14.22 -7.58
CA ASN A 73 -4.45 15.54 -8.17
C ASN A 73 -2.95 15.86 -8.44
N ASP A 74 -2.18 14.85 -8.85
CA ASP A 74 -0.76 14.98 -9.21
C ASP A 74 -0.49 14.14 -10.47
N PRO A 75 -0.23 14.78 -11.63
CA PRO A 75 -0.08 14.08 -12.91
C PRO A 75 1.12 13.14 -12.95
N LEU A 76 2.03 13.21 -11.98
CA LEU A 76 3.21 12.37 -11.86
C LEU A 76 3.21 11.53 -10.58
N HIS A 77 2.06 11.37 -9.90
CA HIS A 77 1.95 10.66 -8.63
C HIS A 77 2.55 9.25 -8.70
N CYS A 78 2.10 8.43 -9.64
CA CYS A 78 2.59 7.06 -9.83
C CYS A 78 4.08 7.00 -10.20
N ALA A 79 4.56 7.91 -11.05
CA ALA A 79 5.97 7.99 -11.42
C ALA A 79 6.85 8.35 -10.23
N LYS A 80 6.41 9.29 -9.39
CA LYS A 80 7.10 9.65 -8.14
C LYS A 80 7.10 8.51 -7.14
N ALA A 81 5.99 7.78 -7.00
CA ALA A 81 5.89 6.60 -6.14
C ALA A 81 6.89 5.53 -6.56
N TYR A 82 6.97 5.23 -7.87
CA TYR A 82 7.95 4.30 -8.42
C TYR A 82 9.40 4.75 -8.17
N LEU A 83 9.70 6.03 -8.36
CA LEU A 83 11.04 6.56 -8.09
C LEU A 83 11.39 6.53 -6.59
N ALA A 84 10.44 6.78 -5.71
CA ALA A 84 10.64 6.70 -4.26
C ALA A 84 10.93 5.27 -3.80
N GLU A 85 10.25 4.29 -4.39
CA GLU A 85 10.50 2.86 -4.16
C GLU A 85 11.90 2.43 -4.64
N MET A 86 12.29 2.83 -5.86
CA MET A 86 13.64 2.55 -6.40
C MET A 86 14.77 3.18 -5.58
N LYS A 87 14.47 4.24 -4.83
CA LYS A 87 15.40 4.89 -3.89
C LYS A 87 15.27 4.36 -2.46
N HIS A 88 14.35 3.44 -2.22
CA HIS A 88 14.01 2.92 -0.91
C HIS A 88 13.62 4.00 0.12
N GLU A 89 13.04 5.12 -0.35
CA GLU A 89 12.58 6.21 0.52
C GLU A 89 11.36 5.82 1.38
N GLN A 90 10.73 4.69 1.05
CA GLN A 90 9.57 4.14 1.74
C GLN A 90 9.94 3.25 2.94
N SER A 91 11.21 2.84 3.06
CA SER A 91 11.76 2.06 4.17
C SER A 91 12.57 2.95 5.13
N SER A 92 12.60 2.59 6.42
CA SER A 92 13.43 3.31 7.40
C SER A 92 14.91 3.28 6.97
N PRO A 93 15.67 4.39 7.05
CA PRO A 93 17.06 4.47 6.60
C PRO A 93 18.02 3.50 7.34
N ILE A 94 17.57 2.86 8.42
CA ILE A 94 18.36 1.92 9.23
C ILE A 94 18.65 0.61 8.47
N TYR A 95 17.82 0.20 7.51
CA TYR A 95 17.97 -1.09 6.82
C TYR A 95 19.04 -1.13 5.71
N TYR A 96 19.61 0.02 5.30
CA TYR A 96 20.55 0.09 4.16
C TYR A 96 22.01 0.32 4.57
N LYS A 97 22.35 0.22 5.85
CA LYS A 97 23.73 0.36 6.33
C LYS A 97 24.56 -0.93 6.26
N GLU A 98 23.98 -2.05 5.83
CA GLU A 98 24.64 -3.37 5.85
C GLU A 98 24.59 -4.15 4.52
N THR A 99 24.60 -3.46 3.38
CA THR A 99 24.92 -4.09 2.07
C THR A 99 25.94 -3.28 1.31
#